data_AF-A0A8W8HRP6-F1
#
_entry.id   AF-A0A8W8HRP6-F1
#
_cell.length_a   1.000
_cell.length_b   1.000
_cell.length_c   1.000
_cell.angle_alpha   90.00
_cell.angle_beta   90.00
_cell.angle_gamma   90.00
#
_symmetry.space_group_name_H-M   'P 1'
#
loop_
_entity.id
_entity.type
_entity.pdbx_description
1 polymer ?
#
loop_
_entity_poly.entity_id
_entity_poly.type
_entity_poly.pdbx_seq_one_letter_code
_entity_poly.pdbx_strand_id
1 'polypeptide(L)'
;VAHRPSSANKARNAPFDGSTSYANDYKKWEMNKNKPMMRDEYHPNTAPFEGLSTQKAHYIPHELQPNRSFRPDNTAFQSGSKFEDGTMYRTDFTPKHVEVCPVLGIEKGQTQFQFVSTDQRGHKLYQPVFESVQSLNGFQSPNRMQMTAA
;
A
#
# COMPACT_ATOMS: atom_id res chain seq x y z
N VAL A 1 -124.25 50.96 47.48
CA VAL A 1 -123.54 52.23 47.15
C VAL A 1 -122.07 52.03 47.50
N ALA A 2 -121.15 52.24 46.55
CA ALA A 2 -119.71 52.11 46.77
C ALA A 2 -119.11 53.46 47.16
N HIS A 3 -118.35 53.51 48.25
CA HIS A 3 -117.70 54.74 48.72
C HIS A 3 -116.26 54.80 48.17
N ARG A 4 -116.01 55.74 47.25
CA ARG A 4 -114.66 56.06 46.77
C ARG A 4 -114.01 57.05 47.75
N PRO A 5 -112.76 56.81 48.21
CA PRO A 5 -112.06 57.77 49.06
C PRO A 5 -111.73 59.05 48.30
N SER A 6 -111.82 60.18 49.01
CA SER A 6 -111.49 61.52 48.50
C SER A 6 -110.03 61.57 48.01
N SER A 7 -109.82 61.97 46.75
CA SER A 7 -108.49 62.10 46.13
C SER A 7 -107.79 63.41 46.52
N ALA A 8 -107.87 63.82 47.79
CA ALA A 8 -107.15 64.99 48.28
C ALA A 8 -105.66 64.66 48.41
N ASN A 9 -104.83 65.25 47.55
CA ASN A 9 -103.36 65.18 47.67
C ASN A 9 -102.93 65.94 48.93
N LYS A 10 -102.87 65.25 50.08
CA LYS A 10 -102.12 65.73 51.25
C LYS A 10 -100.64 65.60 50.92
N ALA A 11 -100.03 66.67 50.43
CA ALA A 11 -98.58 66.77 50.35
C ALA A 11 -98.03 66.57 51.76
N ARG A 12 -97.44 65.39 52.02
CA ARG A 12 -96.73 65.12 53.27
C ARG A 12 -95.37 65.81 53.11
N ASN A 13 -95.17 66.93 53.81
CA ASN A 13 -93.91 67.68 53.83
C ASN A 13 -92.78 66.95 54.60
N ALA A 14 -92.87 65.62 54.74
CA ALA A 14 -91.83 64.82 55.36
C ALA A 14 -90.83 64.41 54.27
N PRO A 15 -89.51 64.61 54.47
CA PRO A 15 -88.51 64.19 53.51
C PRO A 15 -88.59 62.66 53.30
N PHE A 16 -88.52 62.23 52.05
CA PHE A 16 -88.39 60.82 51.70
C PHE A 16 -86.96 60.36 52.02
N ASP A 17 -86.84 59.33 52.86
CA ASP A 17 -85.55 58.68 53.11
C ASP A 17 -85.22 57.76 51.93
N GLY A 18 -84.41 58.30 51.01
CA GLY A 18 -83.95 57.61 49.81
C GLY A 18 -82.81 56.62 50.06
N SER A 19 -82.51 56.29 51.32
CA SER A 19 -81.51 55.26 51.62
C SER A 19 -82.05 53.88 51.26
N THR A 20 -81.43 53.27 50.25
CA THR A 20 -81.69 51.87 49.87
C THR A 20 -80.51 51.03 50.33
N SER A 21 -80.75 49.78 50.71
CA SER A 21 -79.69 48.82 51.04
C SER A 21 -78.65 48.73 49.93
N TYR A 22 -79.11 48.72 48.67
CA TYR A 22 -78.25 48.68 47.50
C TYR A 22 -77.27 49.87 47.42
N ALA A 23 -77.74 51.10 47.67
CA ALA A 23 -76.89 52.28 47.63
C ALA A 23 -75.81 52.29 48.74
N ASN A 24 -76.13 51.70 49.89
CA ASN A 24 -75.20 51.62 51.02
C ASN A 24 -74.18 50.48 50.84
N ASP A 25 -74.60 49.34 50.31
CA ASP A 25 -73.78 48.13 50.21
C ASP A 25 -72.83 48.17 48.99
N TYR A 26 -73.27 48.76 47.87
CA TYR A 26 -72.54 48.77 46.60
C TYR A 26 -71.94 50.15 46.29
N LYS A 27 -71.15 50.67 47.21
CA LYS A 27 -70.37 51.89 46.97
C LYS A 27 -69.05 51.60 46.26
N LYS A 28 -68.54 52.61 45.54
CA LYS A 28 -67.21 52.54 44.94
C LYS A 28 -66.16 52.58 46.04
N TRP A 29 -65.48 51.46 46.26
CA TRP A 29 -64.37 51.37 47.20
C TRP A 29 -63.10 51.95 46.56
N GLU A 30 -62.38 52.80 47.29
CA GLU A 30 -61.08 53.31 46.85
C GLU A 30 -60.05 52.19 46.95
N MET A 31 -59.70 51.60 45.80
CA MET A 31 -58.62 50.62 45.73
C MET A 31 -57.30 51.35 45.47
N ASN A 32 -56.28 51.08 46.29
CA ASN A 32 -54.93 51.52 46.01
C ASN A 32 -54.46 50.91 44.70
N LYS A 33 -54.03 51.75 43.75
CA LYS A 33 -53.40 51.26 42.52
C LYS A 33 -52.07 50.61 42.88
N ASN A 34 -51.87 49.35 42.49
CA ASN A 34 -50.56 48.72 42.60
C ASN A 34 -49.54 49.59 41.87
N LYS A 35 -48.47 49.98 42.57
CA LYS A 35 -47.34 50.64 41.93
C LYS A 35 -46.66 49.60 41.03
N PRO A 36 -46.25 49.96 39.80
CA PRO A 36 -45.43 49.06 39.00
C PRO A 36 -44.15 48.78 39.80
N MET A 37 -43.82 47.51 39.96
CA MET A 37 -42.55 47.10 40.56
C MET A 37 -41.45 47.53 39.60
N MET A 38 -40.64 48.51 39.98
CA MET A 38 -39.48 48.91 39.20
C MET A 38 -38.50 47.74 39.20
N ARG A 39 -38.08 47.30 38.02
CA ARG A 39 -37.05 46.27 37.88
C ARG A 39 -35.70 46.89 38.26
N ASP A 40 -34.91 46.16 39.03
CA ASP A 40 -33.54 46.57 39.34
C ASP A 40 -32.73 46.80 38.07
N GLU A 41 -31.78 47.74 38.14
CA GLU A 41 -30.87 48.02 37.04
C GLU A 41 -30.00 46.80 36.73
N TYR A 42 -29.83 46.51 35.44
CA TYR A 42 -29.05 45.35 35.01
C TYR A 42 -27.57 45.58 35.31
N HIS A 43 -26.98 44.69 36.10
CA HIS A 43 -25.55 44.68 36.38
C HIS A 43 -24.88 43.61 35.49
N PRO A 44 -24.10 44.01 34.46
CA PRO A 44 -23.40 43.05 33.62
C PRO A 44 -22.29 42.35 34.40
N ASN A 45 -21.98 41.11 34.00
CA ASN A 45 -20.84 40.39 34.55
C ASN A 45 -19.53 41.11 34.21
N THR A 46 -18.70 41.38 35.22
CA THR A 46 -17.37 41.99 35.06
C THR A 46 -16.29 40.98 34.69
N ALA A 47 -16.56 39.67 34.83
CA ALA A 47 -15.60 38.63 34.52
C ALA A 47 -15.28 38.57 33.01
N PRO A 48 -14.00 38.41 32.63
CA PRO A 48 -13.63 38.25 31.23
C PRO A 48 -14.19 36.93 30.67
N PHE A 49 -14.55 36.94 29.39
CA PHE A 49 -14.94 35.74 28.67
C PHE A 49 -13.69 35.00 28.17
N GLU A 50 -13.49 33.75 28.58
CA GLU A 50 -12.31 32.96 28.22
C GLU A 50 -12.21 32.64 26.71
N GLY A 51 -13.34 32.53 26.00
CA GLY A 51 -13.36 32.33 24.54
C GLY A 51 -12.77 31.00 24.03
N LEU A 52 -12.40 30.09 24.94
CA LEU A 52 -11.87 28.77 24.64
C LEU A 52 -13.00 27.75 24.53
N SER A 53 -13.37 27.40 23.30
CA SER A 53 -14.30 26.29 23.07
C SER A 53 -13.60 24.95 23.26
N THR A 54 -14.36 23.92 23.62
CA THR A 54 -13.88 22.54 23.74
C THR A 54 -13.19 22.06 22.47
N GLN A 55 -13.68 22.46 21.29
CA GLN A 55 -13.05 22.17 20.01
C GLN A 55 -11.65 22.78 19.89
N LYS A 56 -11.49 24.08 20.22
CA LYS A 56 -10.19 24.74 20.16
C LYS A 56 -9.21 24.19 21.21
N ALA A 57 -9.72 23.80 22.38
CA ALA A 57 -8.91 23.24 23.46
C ALA A 57 -8.42 21.81 23.17
N HIS A 58 -9.25 20.98 22.52
CA HIS A 58 -8.96 19.56 22.34
C HIS A 58 -8.49 19.17 20.94
N TYR A 59 -8.75 19.98 19.92
CA TYR A 59 -8.35 19.67 18.54
C TYR A 59 -7.08 20.46 18.17
N ILE A 60 -5.95 20.00 18.69
CA ILE A 60 -4.62 20.57 18.42
C ILE A 60 -3.83 19.68 17.47
N PRO A 61 -2.88 20.24 16.69
CA PRO A 61 -1.97 19.43 15.90
C PRO A 61 -1.10 18.56 16.82
N HIS A 62 -1.03 17.26 16.52
CA HIS A 62 -0.19 16.30 17.21
C HIS A 62 1.03 15.94 16.36
N GLU A 63 2.17 15.73 17.00
CA GLU A 63 3.37 15.20 16.33
C GLU A 63 3.11 13.77 15.86
N LEU A 64 3.05 13.58 14.54
CA LEU A 64 2.90 12.25 13.94
C LEU A 64 4.28 11.62 13.77
N GLN A 65 4.45 10.40 14.29
CA GLN A 65 5.62 9.60 14.02
C GLN A 65 5.48 8.96 12.62
N PRO A 66 6.44 9.16 11.70
CA PRO A 66 6.37 8.56 10.38
C PRO A 66 6.47 7.03 10.50
N ASN A 67 5.57 6.31 9.82
CA ASN A 67 5.61 4.85 9.79
C ASN A 67 6.89 4.36 9.09
N ARG A 68 7.47 3.29 9.64
CA ARG A 68 8.56 2.57 8.99
C ARG A 68 8.00 1.77 7.80
N SER A 69 8.69 1.85 6.67
CA SER A 69 8.39 1.01 5.50
C SER A 69 8.85 -0.42 5.76
N PHE A 70 7.96 -1.39 5.53
CA PHE A 70 8.29 -2.81 5.47
C PHE A 70 8.53 -3.29 4.03
N ARG A 71 8.74 -2.36 3.09
CA ARG A 71 9.04 -2.70 1.71
C ARG A 71 10.38 -3.44 1.65
N PRO A 72 10.47 -4.59 0.95
CA PRO A 72 11.73 -5.27 0.75
C PRO A 72 12.70 -4.39 -0.05
N ASP A 73 13.99 -4.69 0.11
CA ASP A 73 15.02 -4.01 -0.66
C ASP A 73 14.86 -4.35 -2.15
N ASN A 74 14.87 -3.30 -2.97
CA ASN A 74 14.78 -3.41 -4.42
C ASN A 74 16.18 -3.41 -5.08
N THR A 75 17.26 -3.47 -4.30
CA THR A 75 18.61 -3.60 -4.86
C THR A 75 18.70 -4.84 -5.73
N ALA A 76 19.10 -4.65 -6.98
CA ALA A 76 19.40 -5.76 -7.86
C ALA A 76 20.55 -6.58 -7.27
N PHE A 77 20.37 -7.89 -7.15
CA PHE A 77 21.43 -8.80 -6.74
C PHE A 77 22.57 -8.76 -7.78
N GLN A 78 23.77 -8.40 -7.34
CA GLN A 78 24.97 -8.38 -8.17
C GLN A 78 25.90 -9.52 -7.72
N SER A 79 25.93 -10.62 -8.48
CA SER A 79 26.96 -11.65 -8.28
C SER A 79 28.29 -11.15 -8.84
N GLY A 80 29.37 -11.22 -8.05
CA GLY A 80 30.73 -10.88 -8.50
C GLY A 80 31.37 -11.91 -9.45
N SER A 81 30.72 -13.07 -9.64
CA SER A 81 31.18 -14.11 -10.55
C SER A 81 30.83 -13.77 -11.99
N LYS A 82 31.71 -14.14 -12.92
CA LYS A 82 31.44 -14.04 -14.36
C LYS A 82 30.33 -15.01 -14.76
N PHE A 83 29.55 -14.61 -15.76
CA PHE A 83 28.57 -15.49 -16.38
C PHE A 83 29.27 -16.48 -17.32
N GLU A 84 29.09 -17.77 -17.07
CA GLU A 84 29.60 -18.83 -17.94
C GLU A 84 28.63 -19.05 -19.11
N ASP A 85 28.86 -18.34 -20.21
CA ASP A 85 28.09 -18.43 -21.46
C ASP A 85 28.54 -19.62 -22.36
N GLY A 86 29.04 -20.68 -21.75
CA GLY A 86 29.52 -21.88 -22.41
C GLY A 86 28.39 -22.88 -22.59
N THR A 87 27.92 -23.10 -23.81
CA THR A 87 27.02 -24.21 -24.11
C THR A 87 27.83 -25.43 -24.52
N MET A 88 27.33 -26.63 -24.19
CA MET A 88 27.87 -27.92 -24.66
C MET A 88 28.11 -27.92 -26.18
N TYR A 89 27.19 -27.34 -26.95
CA TYR A 89 27.37 -27.24 -28.40
C TYR A 89 28.62 -26.45 -28.78
N ARG A 90 28.86 -25.31 -28.10
CA ARG A 90 29.99 -24.41 -28.38
C ARG A 90 31.34 -25.02 -28.04
N THR A 91 31.39 -25.92 -27.04
CA THR A 91 32.61 -26.66 -26.66
C THR A 91 32.83 -27.90 -27.52
N ASP A 92 31.75 -28.58 -27.92
CA ASP A 92 31.85 -29.92 -28.51
C ASP A 92 31.99 -29.85 -30.03
N PHE A 93 31.27 -28.94 -30.68
CA PHE A 93 31.26 -28.75 -32.14
C PHE A 93 32.32 -27.75 -32.60
N THR A 94 33.58 -28.02 -32.26
CA THR A 94 34.73 -27.33 -32.83
C THR A 94 35.25 -28.05 -34.08
N PRO A 95 35.86 -27.36 -35.05
CA PRO A 95 36.49 -28.00 -36.21
C PRO A 95 37.51 -29.04 -35.72
N LYS A 96 37.29 -30.30 -36.10
CA LYS A 96 38.17 -31.42 -35.76
C LYS A 96 39.19 -31.62 -36.87
N HIS A 97 40.37 -32.12 -36.51
CA HIS A 97 41.35 -32.56 -37.50
C HIS A 97 40.76 -33.71 -38.32
N VAL A 98 40.79 -33.58 -39.65
CA VAL A 98 40.34 -34.64 -40.56
C VAL A 98 41.58 -35.22 -41.22
N GLU A 99 41.91 -36.46 -40.88
CA GLU A 99 42.97 -37.20 -41.56
C GLU A 99 42.56 -37.47 -43.01
N VAL A 100 43.43 -37.13 -43.96
CA VAL A 100 43.19 -37.41 -45.38
C VAL A 100 43.34 -38.92 -45.61
N CYS A 101 42.38 -39.52 -46.32
CA CYS A 101 42.41 -40.95 -46.63
C CYS A 101 43.73 -41.32 -47.33
N PRO A 102 44.51 -42.29 -46.80
CA PRO A 102 45.78 -42.71 -47.39
C PRO A 102 45.65 -43.14 -48.85
N VAL A 103 44.51 -43.69 -49.29
CA VAL A 103 44.32 -44.13 -50.67
C VAL A 103 44.44 -42.97 -51.68
N LEU A 104 44.07 -41.76 -51.30
CA LEU A 104 44.12 -40.57 -52.17
C LEU A 104 45.55 -40.11 -52.47
N GLY A 105 46.53 -40.49 -51.64
CA GLY A 105 47.93 -40.13 -51.81
C GLY A 105 48.78 -41.16 -52.55
N ILE A 106 48.21 -42.33 -52.91
CA ILE A 106 48.96 -43.45 -53.50
C ILE A 106 49.54 -43.06 -54.86
N GLU A 107 48.75 -42.43 -55.74
CA GLU A 107 49.21 -42.02 -57.07
C GLU A 107 50.22 -40.86 -57.02
N LYS A 108 50.21 -40.09 -55.94
CA LYS A 108 51.11 -38.95 -55.71
C LYS A 108 52.41 -39.36 -54.98
N GLY A 109 52.58 -40.64 -54.63
CA GLY A 109 53.74 -41.13 -53.90
C GLY A 109 53.87 -40.54 -52.48
N GLN A 110 52.78 -40.03 -51.91
CA GLN A 110 52.77 -39.39 -50.58
C GLN A 110 52.41 -40.38 -49.47
N THR A 111 52.33 -41.66 -49.79
CA THR A 111 51.88 -42.72 -48.88
C THR A 111 52.94 -43.76 -48.71
N GLN A 112 52.88 -44.47 -47.60
CA GLN A 112 53.80 -45.57 -47.28
C GLN A 112 53.42 -46.85 -48.03
N PHE A 113 52.64 -46.82 -49.11
CA PHE A 113 52.16 -48.01 -49.80
C PHE A 113 52.72 -48.05 -51.22
N GLN A 114 53.43 -49.12 -51.55
CA GLN A 114 53.95 -49.37 -52.90
C GLN A 114 53.12 -50.45 -53.60
N PHE A 115 52.86 -50.24 -54.89
CA PHE A 115 52.19 -51.22 -55.74
C PHE A 115 53.06 -52.47 -55.91
N VAL A 116 52.47 -53.64 -55.70
CA VAL A 116 53.15 -54.94 -55.80
C VAL A 116 52.73 -55.69 -57.05
N SER A 117 51.43 -55.97 -57.19
CA SER A 117 50.92 -56.81 -58.28
C SER A 117 49.42 -56.58 -58.50
N THR A 118 48.91 -57.11 -59.61
CA THR A 118 47.48 -57.12 -59.90
C THR A 118 46.97 -58.56 -59.86
N ASP A 119 45.89 -58.81 -59.13
CA ASP A 119 45.23 -60.10 -59.11
C ASP A 119 44.61 -60.43 -60.48
N GLN A 120 44.29 -61.72 -60.71
CA GLN A 120 43.60 -62.19 -61.92
C GLN A 120 42.23 -61.50 -62.16
N ARG A 121 41.68 -60.86 -61.13
CA ARG A 121 40.43 -60.10 -61.15
C ARG A 121 40.62 -58.60 -61.42
N GLY A 122 41.86 -58.14 -61.61
CA GLY A 122 42.19 -56.73 -61.87
C GLY A 122 42.37 -55.86 -60.62
N HIS A 123 42.36 -56.43 -59.41
CA HIS A 123 42.61 -55.68 -58.18
C HIS A 123 44.10 -55.38 -58.01
N LYS A 124 44.45 -54.11 -57.75
CA LYS A 124 45.82 -53.68 -57.46
C LYS A 124 46.16 -53.94 -56.00
N LEU A 125 47.19 -54.73 -55.73
CA LEU A 125 47.71 -55.03 -54.40
C LEU A 125 48.85 -54.07 -54.04
N TYR A 126 48.79 -53.52 -52.83
CA TYR A 126 49.79 -52.60 -52.30
C TYR A 126 50.32 -53.11 -50.96
N GLN A 127 51.61 -52.93 -50.72
CA GLN A 127 52.27 -53.32 -49.48
C GLN A 127 52.87 -52.09 -48.78
N PRO A 128 52.80 -52.00 -47.44
CA PRO A 128 53.47 -50.94 -46.71
C PRO A 128 54.99 -51.03 -46.85
N VAL A 129 55.62 -49.93 -47.22
CA VAL A 129 57.06 -49.71 -47.24
C VAL A 129 57.44 -49.19 -45.86
N PHE A 130 58.00 -50.07 -45.03
CA PHE A 130 58.59 -49.68 -43.74
C PHE A 130 60.03 -49.24 -43.97
N GLU A 131 60.35 -47.97 -43.75
CA GLU A 131 61.74 -47.59 -43.50
C GLU A 131 62.17 -48.24 -42.19
N SER A 132 63.36 -48.82 -42.18
CA SER A 132 63.90 -49.69 -41.13
C SER A 132 63.67 -49.16 -39.70
N VAL A 133 63.18 -50.04 -38.84
CA VAL A 133 62.86 -49.83 -37.43
C VAL A 133 64.11 -49.43 -36.63
N GLN A 134 64.10 -48.26 -35.98
CA GLN A 134 64.98 -48.01 -34.82
C GLN A 134 64.20 -48.29 -33.53
N SER A 135 64.74 -49.16 -32.68
CA SER A 135 64.12 -49.57 -31.41
C SER A 135 64.04 -48.41 -30.42
N LEU A 136 62.83 -48.05 -29.98
CA LEU A 136 62.60 -47.09 -28.91
C LEU A 136 62.76 -47.77 -27.54
N ASN A 137 63.93 -47.60 -26.93
CA ASN A 137 64.14 -47.89 -25.52
C ASN A 137 63.46 -46.81 -24.66
N GLY A 138 62.50 -47.23 -23.83
CA GLY A 138 62.19 -46.61 -22.54
C GLY A 138 61.23 -45.42 -22.52
N PHE A 139 59.93 -45.65 -22.70
CA PHE A 139 58.89 -44.77 -22.18
C PHE A 139 58.42 -45.28 -20.79
N GLN A 140 58.82 -44.61 -19.71
CA GLN A 140 58.22 -44.78 -18.38
C GLN A 140 56.96 -43.91 -18.28
N SER A 141 55.80 -44.55 -18.13
CA SER A 141 54.54 -43.88 -17.77
C SER A 141 54.65 -43.26 -16.37
N PRO A 142 54.28 -41.97 -16.17
CA PRO A 142 54.11 -41.43 -14.85
C PRO A 142 52.65 -41.65 -14.42
N ASN A 143 52.42 -42.51 -13.43
CA ASN A 143 51.26 -42.36 -12.56
C ASN A 143 51.49 -43.08 -11.22
N ARG A 144 51.67 -42.29 -10.15
CA ARG A 144 51.30 -42.70 -8.80
C ARG A 144 50.93 -41.48 -7.97
N MET A 145 49.63 -41.28 -7.78
CA MET A 145 49.05 -40.39 -6.77
C MET A 145 49.64 -40.72 -5.39
N GLN A 146 50.15 -39.71 -4.68
CA GLN A 146 50.43 -39.82 -3.24
C GLN A 146 49.31 -39.12 -2.48
N MET A 147 48.60 -39.89 -1.65
CA MET A 147 47.74 -39.39 -0.59
C MET A 147 48.64 -39.04 0.60
N THR A 148 48.60 -37.80 1.08
CA THR A 148 49.21 -37.41 2.36
C THR A 148 48.11 -36.93 3.30
N ALA A 149 47.99 -37.59 4.44
CA ALA A 149 47.18 -37.19 5.58
C ALA A 149 48.11 -36.64 6.67
N ALA A 150 47.79 -35.45 7.19
CA ALA A 150 47.92 -34.98 8.57
C ALA A 150 47.48 -33.51 8.62
#